data_AF-A0A7V9UDZ0-F1
#
_entry.id   AF-A0A7V9UDZ0-F1
#
_cell.length_a   1.000
_cell.length_b   1.000
_cell.length_c   1.000
_cell.angle_alpha   90.00
_cell.angle_beta   90.00
_cell.angle_gamma   90.00
#
_symmetry.space_group_name_H-M   'P 1'
#
loop_
_entity.id
_entity.type
_entity.pdbx_description
1 polymer ?
#
loop_
_entity_poly.entity_id
_entity_poly.type
_entity_poly.pdbx_seq_one_letter_code
_entity_poly.pdbx_strand_id
1 'polypeptide(L)' 'MGTIHVAFGDNHSFGGTVRVSSHQDGIVLKPTVEINGKRILEGGCLLV' A
#
# COMPACT_ATOMS: atom_id res chain seq x y z
N MET A 1 -12.86 -3.92 -3.62
CA MET A 1 -12.19 -4.06 -2.30
C MET A 1 -11.31 -5.30 -2.37
N GLY A 2 -10.14 -5.30 -1.75
CA GLY A 2 -9.22 -6.46 -1.79
C GLY A 2 -7.84 -6.20 -2.40
N THR A 3 -7.68 -5.11 -3.15
CA THR A 3 -6.38 -4.69 -3.67
C THR A 3 -5.64 -3.83 -2.66
N ILE A 4 -4.32 -3.73 -2.78
CA ILE A 4 -3.52 -2.71 -2.09
C ILE A 4 -2.89 -1.76 -3.09
N HIS A 5 -2.62 -0.55 -2.61
CA HIS A 5 -1.96 0.50 -3.35
C HIS A 5 -0.63 0.82 -2.69
N VAL A 6 0.44 0.90 -3.48
CA VAL A 6 1.79 1.27 -3.05
C VAL A 6 2.26 2.40 -3.94
N ALA A 7 2.68 3.52 -3.34
CA ALA A 7 3.20 4.67 -4.07
C ALA A 7 4.71 4.81 -3.87
N PHE A 8 5.42 5.19 -4.93
CA PHE A 8 6.82 5.60 -4.90
C PHE A 8 6.93 7.08 -5.25
N GLY A 9 7.61 7.87 -4.42
CA GLY A 9 7.83 9.27 -4.72
C GLY A 9 7.88 10.16 -3.49
N ASP A 10 7.38 11.36 -3.69
CA ASP A 10 7.28 12.41 -2.68
C ASP A 10 6.42 12.00 -1.48
N ASN A 11 6.89 12.34 -0.27
CA ASN A 11 6.08 12.19 0.94
C ASN A 11 6.07 13.43 1.85
N HIS A 12 6.51 14.60 1.37
CA HIS A 12 6.67 15.79 2.20
C HIS A 12 5.33 16.35 2.68
N SER A 13 4.27 16.25 1.88
CA SER A 13 2.91 16.66 2.27
C SER A 13 2.33 15.80 3.40
N PHE A 14 2.89 14.61 3.62
CA PHE A 14 2.50 13.67 4.69
C PHE A 14 3.43 13.76 5.92
N GLY A 15 4.35 14.72 5.94
CA GLY A 15 5.32 14.90 7.04
C GLY A 15 6.59 14.05 6.92
N GLY A 16 6.81 13.40 5.77
CA GLY A 16 8.07 12.74 5.47
C GLY A 16 9.15 13.71 4.96
N THR A 17 10.36 13.20 4.75
CA THR A 17 11.53 14.00 4.33
C THR A 17 11.89 13.85 2.85
N VAL A 18 11.21 12.97 2.12
CA VAL A 18 11.49 12.70 0.71
C VAL A 18 10.73 13.72 -0.14
N ARG A 19 11.50 14.49 -0.93
CA ARG A 19 10.97 15.51 -1.83
C ARG A 19 11.52 15.33 -3.25
N VAL A 20 10.66 14.88 -4.15
CA VAL A 20 11.00 14.62 -5.56
C VAL A 20 9.78 14.92 -6.44
N SER A 21 9.98 15.23 -7.73
CA SER A 21 8.86 15.56 -8.63
C SER A 21 8.01 14.37 -9.06
N SER A 22 8.54 13.14 -8.91
CA SER A 22 7.85 11.92 -9.30
C SER A 22 6.97 11.39 -8.17
N HIS A 23 5.75 10.97 -8.52
CA HIS A 23 4.85 10.17 -7.68
C HIS A 23 4.20 9.12 -8.57
N GLN A 24 4.44 7.84 -8.29
CA GLN A 24 3.97 6.73 -9.13
C GLN A 24 3.21 5.71 -8.29
N ASP A 25 2.00 5.40 -8.74
CA ASP A 25 1.04 4.56 -8.05
C ASP A 25 1.01 3.16 -8.64
N GLY A 26 1.23 2.15 -7.79
CA GLY A 26 1.13 0.74 -8.13
C GLY A 26 -0.03 0.07 -7.41
N ILE A 27 -0.77 -0.78 -8.13
CA ILE A 27 -1.85 -1.60 -7.56
C ILE A 27 -1.46 -3.08 -7.57
N VAL A 28 -1.55 -3.73 -6.42
CA VAL A 28 -1.43 -5.19 -6.32
C VAL A 28 -2.84 -5.78 -6.36
N LEU A 29 -3.12 -6.56 -7.41
CA LEU A 29 -4.48 -7.04 -7.72
C LEU A 29 -4.96 -8.18 -6.82
N LYS A 30 -4.04 -9.05 -6.36
CA LYS A 30 -4.36 -10.24 -5.54
C LYS A 30 -3.38 -10.37 -4.36
N PRO A 31 -3.37 -9.42 -3.42
CA PRO A 31 -2.41 -9.42 -2.32
C PRO A 31 -2.80 -10.40 -1.22
N THR A 32 -1.80 -10.88 -0.50
CA THR A 32 -1.95 -11.40 0.85
C THR A 32 -1.28 -10.39 1.78
N VAL A 33 -2.01 -9.87 2.77
CA VAL A 33 -1.54 -8.80 3.66
C VAL A 33 -1.65 -9.23 5.11
N GLU A 34 -0.57 -9.01 5.84
CA GLU A 34 -0.46 -9.23 7.28
C GLU A 34 -0.09 -7.92 7.97
N ILE A 35 -0.79 -7.59 9.06
CA ILE A 35 -0.47 -6.44 9.91
C ILE A 35 -0.34 -6.94 11.35
N ASN A 36 0.82 -6.70 11.96
CA ASN A 36 1.13 -7.12 13.33
C ASN A 36 0.88 -8.63 13.58
N GLY A 37 1.24 -9.49 12.64
CA GLY A 37 1.04 -10.94 12.76
C GLY A 37 -0.38 -11.43 12.44
N LYS A 38 -1.33 -10.54 12.14
CA LYS A 38 -2.70 -10.91 11.75
C LYS A 38 -2.90 -10.75 10.24
N ARG A 39 -3.28 -11.84 9.56
CA ARG A 39 -3.67 -11.79 8.15
C ARG A 39 -5.02 -11.07 8.02
N ILE A 40 -5.05 -10.02 7.20
CA ILE A 40 -6.25 -9.20 6.95
C ILE A 40 -6.76 -9.34 5.51
N LEU A 41 -5.88 -9.69 4.57
CA LEU A 41 -6.21 -10.00 3.18
C LEU A 41 -5.53 -11.31 2.78
N GLU A 42 -6.22 -12.14 2.00
CA GLU A 42 -5.68 -13.36 1.42
C GLU A 42 -6.13 -13.50 -0.04
N GLY A 43 -5.18 -13.45 -0.98
CA GLY A 43 -5.49 -13.52 -2.41
C GLY A 43 -6.45 -12.43 -2.92
N GLY A 44 -6.53 -11.30 -2.21
CA GLY A 44 -7.49 -10.22 -2.45
C GLY A 44 -8.83 -10.36 -1.72
N CYS A 45 -9.05 -11.40 -0.92
CA CYS A 45 -10.23 -11.54 -0.06
C CYS A 45 -9.97 -10.92 1.32
N LEU A 46 -10.87 -10.05 1.79
CA LEU A 46 -10.81 -9.47 3.14
C LEU A 46 -11.24 -10.51 4.18
N LEU A 47 -10.49 -10.65 5.27
CA LEU A 47 -10.68 -11.68 6.30
C LEU A 47 -11.23 -11.15 7.64
N VAL A 48 -11.51 -9.85 7.74
CA VAL A 48 -11.91 -9.17 8.99
C VAL A 48 -13.39 -8.86 9.04
#